data_AF-W7JIY6-F1
#
_entry.id   AF-W7JIY6-F1
#
_cell.length_a   1.000
_cell.length_b   1.000
_cell.length_c   1.000
_cell.angle_alpha   90.00
_cell.angle_beta   90.00
_cell.angle_gamma   90.00
#
_symmetry.space_group_name_H-M   'P 1'
#
loop_
_entity.id
_entity.type
_entity.pdbx_description
1 polymer ?
#
loop_
_entity_poly.entity_id
_entity_poly.type
_entity_poly.pdbx_seq_one_letter_code
_entity_poly.pdbx_strand_id
1 'polypeptide(L)'
;KRKYNIQLKSNVTNGCLSQSDKDIIFDTTKPSNSRSKGLQLSPSNKFFSILLKCSVDNLGSGDSTMECVQKELAKDNKKMSNTCSQCFKDSVSCGKSNCWLPCLFGSPCSDRCYNCGVNYCNKELIRCTGLENLPSACS
;
A
#
# COMPACT_ATOMS: atom_id res chain seq x y z
N LYS A 1 31.98 -2.67 5.83
CA LYS A 1 30.83 -3.33 5.15
C LYS A 1 29.70 -3.52 6.17
N ARG A 2 28.83 -2.53 6.38
CA ARG A 2 27.69 -2.65 7.30
C ARG A 2 26.57 -3.44 6.61
N LYS A 3 26.25 -4.62 7.14
CA LYS A 3 25.08 -5.41 6.76
C LYS A 3 23.83 -4.72 7.31
N TYR A 4 23.24 -3.80 6.55
CA TYR A 4 21.85 -3.38 6.79
C TYR A 4 20.91 -4.40 6.17
N ASN A 5 20.90 -5.61 6.75
CA ASN A 5 19.87 -6.62 6.52
C ASN A 5 18.84 -6.49 7.64
N ILE A 6 18.10 -5.37 7.65
CA ILE A 6 16.86 -5.31 8.41
C ILE A 6 15.75 -5.60 7.39
N GLN A 7 15.62 -6.87 7.03
CA GLN A 7 14.31 -7.34 6.61
C GLN A 7 13.44 -7.32 7.87
N LEU A 8 12.71 -6.23 8.08
CA LEU A 8 11.54 -6.21 8.94
C LEU A 8 10.49 -7.13 8.29
N LYS A 9 10.71 -8.44 8.38
CA LYS A 9 9.66 -9.40 8.16
C LYS A 9 8.73 -9.25 9.35
N SER A 10 7.56 -8.69 9.13
CA SER A 10 6.53 -8.73 10.16
C SER A 10 6.22 -10.19 10.49
N ASN A 11 6.19 -10.46 11.80
CA ASN A 11 5.74 -11.74 12.35
C ASN A 11 4.21 -11.86 12.32
N VAL A 12 3.50 -10.81 11.88
CA VAL A 12 2.06 -10.85 11.69
C VAL A 12 1.76 -11.76 10.50
N THR A 13 0.90 -12.72 10.74
CA THR A 13 0.19 -13.49 9.72
C THR A 13 -1.30 -13.29 9.97
N ASN A 14 -2.13 -13.38 8.94
CA ASN A 14 -3.58 -13.18 9.07
C ASN A 14 -3.98 -11.78 9.58
N GLY A 15 -3.16 -10.77 9.27
CA GLY A 15 -3.31 -9.42 9.81
C GLY A 15 -4.57 -8.68 9.36
N CYS A 16 -5.17 -9.05 8.21
CA CYS A 16 -6.28 -8.34 7.57
C CYS A 16 -7.57 -9.18 7.47
N LEU A 17 -7.78 -10.16 8.36
CA LEU A 17 -8.95 -11.04 8.27
C LEU A 17 -10.24 -10.45 8.85
N SER A 18 -10.17 -9.32 9.55
CA SER A 18 -11.38 -8.69 10.09
C SER A 18 -12.28 -8.18 8.96
N GLN A 19 -13.60 -8.13 9.20
CA GLN A 19 -14.54 -7.65 8.19
C GLN A 19 -14.26 -6.20 7.78
N SER A 20 -13.95 -5.33 8.75
CA SER A 20 -13.57 -3.94 8.50
C SER A 20 -12.37 -3.82 7.55
N ASP A 21 -11.34 -4.67 7.72
CA ASP A 21 -10.18 -4.66 6.83
C ASP A 21 -10.56 -5.06 5.40
N LYS A 22 -11.40 -6.09 5.25
CA LYS A 22 -11.88 -6.54 3.95
C LYS A 22 -12.74 -5.47 3.28
N ASP A 23 -13.65 -4.84 4.02
CA ASP A 23 -14.52 -3.76 3.50
C ASP A 23 -13.74 -2.53 3.04
N ILE A 24 -12.55 -2.29 3.62
CA ILE A 24 -11.64 -1.22 3.21
C ILE A 24 -10.83 -1.64 1.97
N ILE A 25 -10.20 -2.82 2.00
CA ILE A 25 -9.28 -3.28 0.95
C ILE A 25 -10.01 -3.60 -0.35
N PHE A 26 -11.19 -4.22 -0.26
CA PHE A 26 -11.98 -4.67 -1.41
C PHE A 26 -13.10 -3.69 -1.76
N ASP A 27 -13.07 -2.47 -1.23
CA ASP A 27 -13.99 -1.41 -1.65
C ASP A 27 -13.89 -1.23 -3.17
N THR A 28 -15.02 -1.23 -3.87
CA THR A 28 -15.10 -1.08 -5.33
C THR A 28 -15.41 0.36 -5.76
N THR A 29 -15.57 1.27 -4.78
CA THR A 29 -15.79 2.68 -5.08
C THR A 29 -14.57 3.29 -5.75
N LYS A 30 -14.80 3.87 -6.95
CA LYS A 30 -13.75 4.55 -7.70
C LYS A 30 -13.35 5.87 -7.01
N PRO A 31 -12.07 6.26 -7.03
CA PRO A 31 -11.64 7.56 -6.51
C PRO A 31 -12.28 8.69 -7.31
N SER A 32 -12.86 9.69 -6.63
CA SER A 32 -13.67 10.77 -7.23
C SER A 32 -12.92 11.71 -8.20
N ASN A 33 -11.60 11.55 -8.36
CA ASN A 33 -10.74 12.48 -9.12
C ASN A 33 -9.82 11.81 -10.17
N SER A 34 -10.11 10.59 -10.62
CA SER A 34 -9.33 9.95 -11.70
C SER A 34 -9.61 10.58 -13.06
N ARG A 35 -9.00 11.72 -13.39
CA ARG A 35 -8.82 12.16 -14.78
C ARG A 35 -7.65 11.37 -15.37
N SER A 36 -7.94 10.18 -15.91
CA SER A 36 -6.95 9.43 -16.69
C SER A 36 -6.68 10.15 -18.02
N LYS A 37 -5.49 10.75 -18.15
CA LYS A 37 -4.94 11.13 -19.47
C LYS A 37 -4.07 9.98 -19.97
N GLY A 38 -4.59 9.16 -20.87
CA GLY A 38 -3.84 8.11 -21.58
C GLY A 38 -3.41 6.91 -20.72
N LEU A 39 -2.61 6.03 -21.33
CA LEU A 39 -2.13 4.67 -20.97
C LEU A 39 -1.51 4.45 -19.55
N GLN A 40 -1.78 5.31 -18.57
CA GLN A 40 -1.25 5.21 -17.21
C GLN A 40 -2.27 4.55 -16.29
N LEU A 41 -1.81 3.53 -15.54
CA LEU A 41 -2.60 2.90 -14.49
C LEU A 41 -2.97 3.94 -13.43
N SER A 42 -4.15 3.73 -12.82
CA SER A 42 -4.67 4.59 -11.75
C SER A 42 -4.91 3.77 -10.49
N PRO A 43 -4.99 4.37 -9.29
CA PRO A 43 -5.34 3.61 -8.09
C PRO A 43 -6.68 2.89 -8.27
N SER A 44 -6.71 1.59 -7.97
CA SER A 44 -7.85 0.72 -8.29
C SER A 44 -9.10 1.00 -7.48
N ASN A 45 -8.95 1.50 -6.25
CA ASN A 45 -10.04 1.91 -5.39
C ASN A 45 -9.65 3.04 -4.44
N LYS A 46 -10.62 3.49 -3.62
CA LYS A 46 -10.42 4.56 -2.65
C LYS A 46 -9.29 4.26 -1.66
N PHE A 47 -9.21 3.05 -1.12
CA PHE A 47 -8.15 2.68 -0.17
C PHE A 47 -6.76 2.79 -0.79
N PHE A 48 -6.53 2.21 -1.97
CA PHE A 48 -5.23 2.33 -2.64
C PHE A 48 -4.94 3.75 -3.09
N SER A 49 -5.95 4.53 -3.47
CA SER A 49 -5.77 5.96 -3.75
C SER A 49 -5.24 6.70 -2.51
N ILE A 50 -5.80 6.44 -1.33
CA ILE A 50 -5.34 7.02 -0.06
C ILE A 50 -3.92 6.53 0.25
N LEU A 51 -3.68 5.21 0.18
CA LEU A 51 -2.40 4.60 0.51
C LEU A 51 -1.27 5.14 -0.37
N LEU A 52 -1.46 5.20 -1.69
CA LEU A 52 -0.45 5.66 -2.63
C LEU A 52 -0.19 7.17 -2.46
N LYS A 53 -1.22 7.98 -2.25
CA LYS A 53 -1.08 9.41 -1.95
C LYS A 53 -0.30 9.62 -0.66
N CYS A 54 -0.72 9.00 0.45
CA CYS A 54 -0.04 9.08 1.73
C CYS A 54 1.41 8.60 1.64
N SER A 55 1.69 7.56 0.84
CA SER A 55 3.05 7.05 0.61
C SER A 55 3.94 8.11 -0.04
N VAL A 56 3.44 8.81 -1.06
CA VAL A 56 4.18 9.89 -1.74
C VAL A 56 4.38 11.07 -0.79
N ASP A 57 3.31 11.54 -0.14
CA ASP A 57 3.33 12.67 0.78
C ASP A 57 4.30 12.45 1.96
N ASN A 58 4.53 11.19 2.34
CA ASN A 58 5.41 10.80 3.44
C ASN A 58 6.71 10.11 2.98
N LEU A 59 7.11 10.27 1.72
CA LEU A 59 8.38 9.76 1.18
C LEU A 59 8.62 8.26 1.48
N GLY A 60 7.56 7.46 1.36
CA GLY A 60 7.55 6.02 1.61
C GLY A 60 7.84 5.61 3.06
N SER A 61 7.74 6.53 4.03
CA SER A 61 7.84 6.18 5.46
C SER A 61 6.63 5.34 5.88
N GLY A 62 6.81 4.07 6.23
CA GLY A 62 5.69 3.18 6.56
C GLY A 62 4.83 3.68 7.72
N ASP A 63 5.46 4.14 8.82
CA ASP A 63 4.75 4.68 9.99
C ASP A 63 3.92 5.91 9.65
N SER A 64 4.57 6.95 9.11
CA SER A 64 3.91 8.20 8.74
C SER A 64 2.84 8.00 7.66
N THR A 65 3.07 7.06 6.74
CA THR A 65 2.08 6.68 5.72
C THR A 65 0.85 6.07 6.36
N MET A 66 1.00 5.11 7.27
CA MET A 66 -0.17 4.45 7.89
C MET A 66 -0.89 5.36 8.88
N GLU A 67 -0.21 6.28 9.54
CA GLU A 67 -0.85 7.36 10.29
C GLU A 67 -1.71 8.24 9.37
N CYS A 68 -1.19 8.62 8.20
CA CYS A 68 -1.94 9.36 7.18
C CYS A 68 -3.16 8.57 6.68
N VAL A 69 -2.99 7.28 6.36
CA VAL A 69 -4.08 6.40 5.91
C VAL A 69 -5.19 6.30 6.95
N GLN A 70 -4.85 6.08 8.22
CA GLN A 70 -5.84 5.99 9.30
C GLN A 70 -6.60 7.31 9.48
N LYS A 71 -5.93 8.47 9.36
CA LYS A 71 -6.58 9.78 9.39
C LYS A 71 -7.55 9.98 8.22
N GLU A 72 -7.20 9.54 7.02
CA GLU A 72 -8.09 9.64 5.85
C GLU A 72 -9.28 8.68 5.96
N LEU A 73 -9.08 7.44 6.41
CA LEU A 73 -10.17 6.48 6.64
C LEU A 73 -11.16 6.96 7.72
N ALA A 74 -10.65 7.60 8.78
CA ALA A 74 -11.49 8.12 9.85
C ALA A 74 -12.49 9.19 9.38
N LYS A 75 -12.21 9.91 8.28
CA LYS A 75 -13.15 10.88 7.69
C LYS A 75 -14.44 10.22 7.20
N ASP A 76 -14.39 8.92 6.88
CA ASP A 76 -15.55 8.12 6.48
C ASP A 76 -16.05 7.20 7.61
N ASN A 77 -15.64 7.43 8.86
CA ASN A 77 -15.90 6.52 9.98
C ASN A 77 -15.37 5.09 9.77
N LYS A 78 -14.36 4.91 8.90
CA LYS A 78 -13.69 3.62 8.69
C LYS A 78 -12.40 3.55 9.51
N LYS A 79 -12.02 2.35 9.93
CA LYS A 79 -10.75 2.10 10.62
C LYS A 79 -10.20 0.73 10.24
N MET A 80 -8.94 0.72 9.80
CA MET A 80 -8.22 -0.52 9.56
C MET A 80 -7.66 -1.05 10.89
N SER A 81 -7.65 -2.35 11.08
CA SER A 81 -7.09 -2.98 12.27
C SER A 81 -5.59 -2.68 12.41
N ASN A 82 -5.07 -2.74 13.64
CA ASN A 82 -3.64 -2.48 13.88
C ASN A 82 -2.75 -3.50 13.17
N THR A 83 -3.17 -4.78 13.15
CA THR A 83 -2.44 -5.86 12.49
C THR A 83 -2.44 -5.70 10.97
N CYS A 84 -3.56 -5.28 10.38
CA CYS A 84 -3.62 -5.04 8.95
C CYS A 84 -2.82 -3.79 8.55
N SER A 85 -2.90 -2.75 9.39
CA SER A 85 -2.09 -1.53 9.22
C SER A 85 -0.60 -1.83 9.23
N GLN A 86 -0.16 -2.74 10.11
CA GLN A 86 1.23 -3.18 10.16
C GLN A 86 1.66 -3.83 8.83
N CYS A 87 0.81 -4.68 8.22
CA CYS A 87 1.12 -5.29 6.93
C CYS A 87 1.34 -4.24 5.81
N PHE A 88 0.47 -3.23 5.73
CA PHE A 88 0.63 -2.18 4.73
C PHE A 88 1.80 -1.23 5.06
N LYS A 89 2.07 -0.94 6.33
CA LYS A 89 3.28 -0.22 6.78
C LYS A 89 4.54 -0.91 6.28
N ASP A 90 4.63 -2.22 6.43
CA ASP A 90 5.82 -2.99 6.02
C ASP A 90 5.93 -3.06 4.51
N SER A 91 4.81 -3.17 3.79
CA SER A 91 4.80 -3.11 2.33
C SER A 91 5.27 -1.74 1.81
N VAL A 92 4.83 -0.64 2.42
CA VAL A 92 5.28 0.72 2.07
C VAL A 92 6.78 0.87 2.36
N SER A 93 7.25 0.39 3.52
CA SER A 93 8.66 0.41 3.88
C SER A 93 9.52 -0.43 2.92
N CYS A 94 9.02 -1.59 2.49
CA CYS A 94 9.65 -2.41 1.46
C CYS A 94 9.77 -1.65 0.14
N GLY A 95 8.70 -0.95 -0.28
CA GLY A 95 8.70 -0.11 -1.48
C GLY A 95 9.76 0.99 -1.41
N LYS A 96 9.89 1.68 -0.27
CA LYS A 96 10.95 2.66 -0.05
C LYS A 96 12.34 2.04 -0.15
N SER A 97 12.57 0.88 0.43
CA SER A 97 13.90 0.26 0.44
C SER A 97 14.32 -0.33 -0.91
N ASN A 98 13.38 -0.88 -1.68
CA ASN A 98 13.70 -1.64 -2.90
C ASN A 98 13.32 -0.92 -4.20
N CYS A 99 12.33 -0.02 -4.15
CA CYS A 99 11.70 0.57 -5.33
C CYS A 99 11.79 2.09 -5.41
N TRP A 100 12.57 2.73 -4.52
CA TRP A 100 12.75 4.19 -4.51
C TRP A 100 13.15 4.75 -5.88
N LEU A 101 14.19 4.18 -6.51
CA LEU A 101 14.70 4.65 -7.80
C LEU A 101 13.66 4.53 -8.93
N PRO A 102 12.99 3.37 -9.12
CA PRO A 102 11.87 3.25 -10.07
C PRO A 102 10.71 4.22 -9.84
N CYS A 103 10.50 4.69 -8.60
CA CYS A 103 9.36 5.52 -8.20
C CYS A 103 9.68 7.02 -8.09
N LEU A 104 10.95 7.43 -8.09
CA LEU A 104 11.39 8.79 -7.71
C LEU A 104 10.81 9.92 -8.56
N PHE A 105 10.56 9.68 -9.85
CA PHE A 105 10.17 10.71 -10.82
C PHE A 105 8.80 10.47 -11.47
N GLY A 106 7.99 9.56 -10.90
CA GLY A 106 6.76 9.12 -11.54
C GLY A 106 5.60 8.93 -10.58
N SER A 107 4.43 8.72 -11.16
CA SER A 107 3.28 8.22 -10.41
C SER A 107 3.63 6.88 -9.74
N PRO A 108 3.12 6.61 -8.52
CA PRO A 108 3.19 5.28 -7.92
C PRO A 108 2.60 4.17 -8.80
N CYS A 109 1.68 4.54 -9.71
CA CYS A 109 1.09 3.65 -10.70
C CYS A 109 1.79 3.69 -12.08
N SER A 110 2.99 4.30 -12.18
CA SER A 110 3.82 4.08 -13.37
C SER A 110 4.29 2.63 -13.43
N ASP A 111 4.34 2.04 -14.63
CA ASP A 111 4.67 0.61 -14.81
C ASP A 111 5.95 0.20 -14.08
N ARG A 112 7.00 1.03 -14.12
CA ARG A 112 8.28 0.73 -13.45
C ARG A 112 8.14 0.69 -11.93
N CYS A 113 7.46 1.67 -11.35
CA CYS A 113 7.26 1.76 -9.91
C CYS A 113 6.34 0.63 -9.42
N TYR A 114 5.19 0.47 -10.08
CA TYR A 114 4.20 -0.54 -9.72
C TYR A 114 4.75 -1.97 -9.83
N ASN A 115 5.40 -2.30 -10.96
CA ASN A 115 5.98 -3.64 -11.15
C ASN A 115 7.11 -3.93 -10.16
N CYS A 116 7.88 -2.93 -9.74
CA CYS A 116 8.86 -3.12 -8.66
C CYS A 116 8.17 -3.52 -7.35
N GLY A 117 7.12 -2.80 -6.94
CA GLY A 117 6.35 -3.13 -5.74
C GLY A 117 5.75 -4.54 -5.80
N VAL A 118 5.16 -4.90 -6.94
CA VAL A 118 4.59 -6.23 -7.18
C VAL A 118 5.65 -7.33 -7.04
N ASN A 119 6.82 -7.15 -7.66
CA ASN A 119 7.86 -8.17 -7.70
C ASN A 119 8.59 -8.36 -6.36
N TYR A 120 8.84 -7.27 -5.62
CA TYR A 120 9.68 -7.32 -4.42
C TYR A 120 8.89 -7.35 -3.11
N CYS A 121 7.70 -6.76 -3.06
CA CYS A 121 6.99 -6.53 -1.79
C CYS A 121 5.68 -7.32 -1.67
N ASN A 122 5.03 -7.69 -2.79
CA ASN A 122 3.69 -8.27 -2.76
C ASN A 122 3.61 -9.64 -2.08
N LYS A 123 4.65 -10.47 -2.22
CA LYS A 123 4.67 -11.80 -1.60
C LYS A 123 4.58 -11.72 -0.07
N GLU A 124 5.36 -10.83 0.54
CA GLU A 124 5.35 -10.65 1.99
C GLU A 124 4.07 -9.95 2.47
N LEU A 125 3.52 -9.03 1.67
CA LEU A 125 2.23 -8.40 1.94
C LEU A 125 1.11 -9.46 1.98
N ILE A 126 0.98 -10.29 0.95
CA ILE A 126 -0.02 -11.37 0.89
C ILE A 126 0.11 -12.27 2.13
N ARG A 127 1.33 -12.74 2.45
CA ARG A 127 1.56 -13.55 3.66
C ARG A 127 1.12 -12.84 4.94
N CYS A 128 1.46 -11.56 5.07
CA CYS A 128 1.13 -10.78 6.26
C CYS A 128 -0.39 -10.63 6.42
N THR A 129 -1.08 -10.26 5.34
CA THR A 129 -2.53 -10.04 5.37
C THR A 129 -3.32 -11.33 5.66
N GLY A 130 -2.81 -12.48 5.21
CA GLY A 130 -3.51 -13.77 5.22
C GLY A 130 -4.68 -13.85 4.25
N LEU A 131 -4.81 -12.90 3.31
CA LEU A 131 -5.81 -12.93 2.26
C LEU A 131 -5.33 -13.84 1.12
N GLU A 132 -6.24 -14.63 0.53
CA GLU A 132 -5.92 -15.49 -0.62
C GLU A 132 -5.48 -14.67 -1.84
N ASN A 133 -6.11 -13.51 -2.04
CA ASN A 133 -5.79 -12.55 -3.08
C ASN A 133 -5.95 -11.13 -2.54
N LEU A 134 -5.05 -10.22 -2.95
CA LEU A 134 -5.26 -8.78 -2.78
C LEU A 134 -5.67 -8.16 -4.13
N PRO A 135 -6.56 -7.15 -4.12
CA PRO A 135 -6.79 -6.32 -5.28
C PRO A 135 -5.49 -5.62 -5.68
N SER A 136 -5.23 -5.50 -6.97
CA SER A 136 -4.09 -4.73 -7.48
C SER A 136 -4.19 -3.29 -7.00
N ALA A 137 -3.09 -2.69 -6.54
CA ALA A 137 -3.10 -1.30 -6.09
C ALA A 137 -3.40 -0.31 -7.23
N CYS A 138 -3.07 -0.68 -8.47
CA CYS A 138 -3.29 0.12 -9.66
C CYS A 138 -4.01 -0.71 -10.75
N SER A 139 -4.89 -0.08 -11.52
CA SER A 139 -5.66 -0.63 -12.65
C SER A 139 -6.00 0.43 -13.70
#